data_AF-A0A2I1JZ72-F1
#
_entry.id   AF-A0A2I1JZ72-F1
#
_cell.length_a   1.000
_cell.length_b   1.000
_cell.length_c   1.000
_cell.angle_alpha   90.00
_cell.angle_beta   90.00
_cell.angle_gamma   90.00
#
_symmetry.space_group_name_H-M   'P 1'
#
loop_
_entity.id
_entity.type
_entity.pdbx_description
1 polymer ?
#
loop_
_entity_poly.entity_id
_entity_poly.type
_entity_poly.pdbx_seq_one_letter_code
_entity_poly.pdbx_strand_id
1 'polypeptide(L)'
;MSNQVKETIKEVFNDLANALETGELGEKIKIGLTINGSELGYDVMKQAAYTVKDKGLFDVVTIGTAQDWTADFEHYEATTEEEVEAKLDELLADQTIQGSVTLHHPFPVGVATVGRIVTPALGKPMYIATTTGTTATVRTEAMVLNTINGIVAAKAAGVENPTVGILNVDGANTVERALRKLNENGYPINFGESQRSDGGTVLRGNDVLMGSVDVLVTDSLTGNILMKLFGAYTSGGNYEVSGSGYGPGIGDGFKENICIVSRASGAPVIAGALEYAYEVAKGGLADVSKREYDLAKHAGLNEIRESLQPKAPAAEEEVKMPEKEIVTAQINGIDVLDLEEAVKALWKEGIYAESGMGCAGPIVLVSDANLDKSTDIVKEKGFL
;
A
#
# COMPACT_ATOMS: atom_id res chain seq x y z
N MET A 1 -2.92 -48.64 -22.08
CA MET A 1 -2.93 -47.20 -21.70
C MET A 1 -1.60 -46.91 -21.04
N SER A 2 -0.89 -45.85 -21.46
CA SER A 2 0.35 -45.42 -20.77
C SER A 2 0.02 -44.95 -19.35
N ASN A 3 1.00 -44.99 -18.45
CA ASN A 3 0.80 -44.53 -17.07
C ASN A 3 0.39 -43.05 -16.99
N GLN A 4 0.93 -42.20 -17.88
CA GLN A 4 0.52 -40.80 -18.03
C GLN A 4 -0.98 -40.65 -18.31
N VAL A 5 -1.55 -41.46 -19.22
CA VAL A 5 -2.99 -41.41 -19.51
C VAL A 5 -3.83 -41.81 -18.29
N LYS A 6 -3.33 -42.69 -17.43
CA LYS A 6 -4.03 -43.08 -16.19
C LYS A 6 -3.95 -42.00 -15.12
N GLU A 7 -2.82 -41.31 -14.99
CA GLU A 7 -2.66 -40.19 -14.06
C GLU A 7 -3.55 -39.02 -14.45
N THR A 8 -3.52 -38.59 -15.71
CA THR A 8 -4.39 -37.51 -16.19
C THR A 8 -5.88 -37.84 -16.03
N ILE A 9 -6.29 -39.09 -16.28
CA ILE A 9 -7.68 -39.50 -16.04
C ILE A 9 -8.02 -39.43 -14.55
N LYS A 10 -7.11 -39.82 -13.66
CA LYS A 10 -7.32 -39.77 -12.21
C LYS A 10 -7.45 -38.33 -11.70
N GLU A 11 -6.61 -37.42 -12.18
CA GLU A 11 -6.70 -35.98 -11.89
C GLU A 11 -8.06 -35.42 -12.32
N VAL A 12 -8.48 -35.67 -13.56
CA VAL A 12 -9.78 -35.19 -14.07
C VAL A 12 -10.96 -35.74 -13.25
N PHE A 13 -10.91 -36.99 -12.80
CA PHE A 13 -11.96 -37.55 -11.93
C PHE A 13 -11.95 -36.94 -10.52
N ASN A 14 -10.78 -36.63 -9.97
CA ASN A 14 -10.67 -35.94 -8.69
C ASN A 14 -11.17 -34.49 -8.80
N ASP A 15 -10.83 -33.78 -9.87
CA ASP A 15 -11.32 -32.42 -10.14
C ASP A 15 -12.84 -32.40 -10.28
N LEU A 16 -13.41 -33.40 -10.95
CA LEU A 16 -14.87 -33.54 -11.09
C LEU A 16 -15.54 -33.86 -9.74
N ALA A 17 -14.93 -34.71 -8.92
CA ALA A 17 -15.44 -35.03 -7.58
C ALA A 17 -15.40 -33.80 -6.66
N ASN A 18 -14.27 -33.08 -6.65
CA ASN A 18 -14.13 -31.81 -5.94
C ASN A 18 -15.15 -30.80 -6.41
N ALA A 19 -15.34 -30.63 -7.72
CA ALA A 19 -16.31 -29.69 -8.27
C ALA A 19 -17.77 -30.04 -7.92
N LEU A 20 -18.09 -31.34 -7.78
CA LEU A 20 -19.41 -31.79 -7.32
C LEU A 20 -19.62 -31.57 -5.82
N GLU A 21 -18.57 -31.62 -5.00
CA GLU A 21 -18.62 -31.39 -3.55
C GLU A 21 -18.59 -29.90 -3.18
N THR A 22 -17.80 -29.09 -3.89
CA THR A 22 -17.55 -27.68 -3.56
C THR A 22 -18.33 -26.70 -4.45
N GLY A 23 -18.79 -27.14 -5.63
CA GLY A 23 -19.39 -26.27 -6.64
C GLY A 23 -18.39 -25.43 -7.45
N GLU A 24 -17.08 -25.56 -7.21
CA GLU A 24 -16.02 -24.86 -7.94
C GLU A 24 -15.21 -25.83 -8.82
N LEU A 25 -15.04 -25.50 -10.10
CA LEU A 25 -14.35 -26.34 -11.08
C LEU A 25 -12.87 -25.91 -11.19
N GLY A 26 -11.94 -26.80 -10.83
CA GLY A 26 -10.48 -26.58 -10.91
C GLY A 26 -9.74 -26.96 -9.61
N GLU A 27 -8.41 -27.01 -9.67
CA GLU A 27 -7.59 -27.16 -8.46
C GLU A 27 -7.79 -25.96 -7.52
N LYS A 28 -7.83 -26.22 -6.21
CA LYS A 28 -7.89 -25.15 -5.23
C LYS A 28 -6.60 -24.34 -5.27
N ILE A 29 -6.73 -23.03 -5.15
CA ILE A 29 -5.58 -22.14 -4.94
C ILE A 29 -4.81 -22.62 -3.71
N LYS A 30 -3.48 -22.65 -3.82
CA LYS A 30 -2.56 -23.01 -2.74
C LYS A 30 -1.79 -21.77 -2.30
N ILE A 31 -1.83 -21.49 -0.99
CA ILE A 31 -1.09 -20.38 -0.38
C ILE A 31 -0.06 -20.95 0.59
N GLY A 32 1.20 -20.55 0.39
CA GLY A 32 2.31 -20.92 1.26
C GLY A 32 2.27 -20.19 2.60
N LEU A 33 2.59 -20.89 3.69
CA LEU A 33 2.83 -20.32 5.01
C LEU A 33 4.22 -20.76 5.47
N THR A 34 5.16 -19.82 5.61
CA THR A 34 6.42 -20.13 6.30
C THR A 34 6.15 -20.17 7.80
N ILE A 35 6.70 -21.17 8.51
CA ILE A 35 6.35 -21.41 9.93
C ILE A 35 7.49 -21.10 10.92
N ASN A 36 8.69 -20.82 10.41
CA ASN A 36 9.88 -20.53 11.24
C ASN A 36 9.92 -19.05 11.64
N GLY A 37 10.38 -18.75 12.86
CA GLY A 37 10.79 -17.39 13.26
C GLY A 37 9.75 -16.54 13.99
N SER A 38 8.57 -17.07 14.32
CA SER A 38 7.59 -16.34 15.14
C SER A 38 8.09 -16.19 16.58
N GLU A 39 7.97 -14.99 17.15
CA GLU A 39 8.25 -14.72 18.56
C GLU A 39 7.19 -15.30 19.50
N LEU A 40 6.04 -15.71 18.96
CA LEU A 40 4.96 -16.38 19.69
C LEU A 40 5.03 -17.92 19.56
N GLY A 41 6.05 -18.45 18.88
CA GLY A 41 6.30 -19.88 18.69
C GLY A 41 5.42 -20.55 17.63
N TYR A 42 5.66 -21.83 17.36
CA TYR A 42 4.96 -22.58 16.30
C TYR A 42 3.45 -22.74 16.55
N ASP A 43 2.99 -22.65 17.79
CA ASP A 43 1.57 -22.76 18.13
C ASP A 43 0.72 -21.66 17.48
N VAL A 44 1.27 -20.45 17.32
CA VAL A 44 0.54 -19.36 16.65
C VAL A 44 0.36 -19.65 15.15
N MET A 45 1.38 -20.24 14.52
CA MET A 45 1.36 -20.62 13.11
C MET A 45 0.36 -21.76 12.88
N LYS A 46 0.37 -22.74 13.80
CA LYS A 46 -0.60 -23.83 13.85
C LYS A 46 -2.03 -23.29 13.91
N GLN A 47 -2.33 -22.44 14.89
CA GLN A 47 -3.67 -21.87 15.08
C GLN A 47 -4.15 -21.15 13.81
N ALA A 48 -3.30 -20.35 13.17
CA ALA A 48 -3.65 -19.67 11.92
C ALA A 48 -3.93 -20.64 10.77
N ALA A 49 -3.06 -21.65 10.58
CA ALA A 49 -3.19 -22.64 9.52
C ALA A 49 -4.50 -23.45 9.65
N TYR A 50 -4.86 -23.90 10.86
CA TYR A 50 -6.14 -24.60 11.07
C TYR A 50 -7.34 -23.67 10.93
N THR A 51 -7.24 -22.41 11.38
CA THR A 51 -8.33 -21.41 11.21
C THR A 51 -8.73 -21.27 9.74
N VAL A 52 -7.74 -21.19 8.84
CA VAL A 52 -7.97 -21.10 7.39
C VAL A 52 -8.44 -22.43 6.81
N LYS A 53 -7.82 -23.55 7.22
CA LYS A 53 -8.21 -24.90 6.77
C LYS A 53 -9.68 -25.19 7.07
N ASP A 54 -10.16 -24.83 8.26
CA ASP A 54 -11.55 -25.04 8.69
C ASP A 54 -12.56 -24.22 7.86
N LYS A 55 -12.13 -23.07 7.30
CA LYS A 55 -12.95 -22.30 6.34
C LYS A 55 -13.04 -22.97 4.97
N GLY A 56 -12.00 -23.72 4.58
CA GLY A 56 -11.98 -24.53 3.34
C GLY A 56 -11.91 -23.76 2.02
N LEU A 57 -11.62 -22.44 2.07
CA LEU A 57 -11.61 -21.54 0.91
C LEU A 57 -10.46 -21.79 -0.07
N PHE A 58 -9.31 -22.23 0.44
CA PHE A 58 -8.09 -22.53 -0.30
C PHE A 58 -7.22 -23.48 0.51
N ASP A 59 -6.20 -24.05 -0.13
CA ASP A 59 -5.29 -24.98 0.52
C ASP A 59 -4.07 -24.25 1.07
N VAL A 60 -3.66 -24.61 2.29
CA VAL A 60 -2.46 -24.06 2.94
C VAL A 60 -1.31 -25.04 2.76
N VAL A 61 -0.20 -24.56 2.22
CA VAL A 61 1.06 -25.29 2.08
C VAL A 61 2.03 -24.77 3.14
N THR A 62 2.57 -25.62 3.99
CA THR A 62 3.49 -25.19 5.06
C THR A 62 4.95 -25.36 4.65
N ILE A 63 5.79 -24.39 4.97
CA ILE A 63 7.22 -24.38 4.62
C ILE A 63 8.02 -24.09 5.91
N GLY A 64 8.89 -25.00 6.33
CA GLY A 64 9.70 -24.79 7.53
C GLY A 64 10.11 -26.06 8.26
N THR A 65 10.53 -25.91 9.52
CA THR A 65 10.96 -27.04 10.36
C THR A 65 9.75 -27.89 10.71
N ALA A 66 9.77 -29.18 10.36
CA ALA A 66 8.67 -30.10 10.59
C ALA A 66 8.19 -30.09 12.06
N GLN A 67 6.87 -30.06 12.25
CA GLN A 67 6.20 -30.13 13.55
C GLN A 67 5.16 -31.26 13.52
N ASP A 68 4.71 -31.75 14.67
CA ASP A 68 3.69 -32.82 14.73
C ASP A 68 2.41 -32.48 13.94
N TRP A 69 2.06 -31.21 13.83
CA TRP A 69 0.86 -30.73 13.14
C TRP A 69 1.05 -30.45 11.65
N THR A 70 2.29 -30.35 11.14
CA THR A 70 2.50 -30.06 9.71
C THR A 70 2.14 -31.24 8.83
N ALA A 71 2.06 -32.46 9.38
CA ALA A 71 1.58 -33.66 8.70
C ALA A 71 0.11 -33.56 8.22
N ASP A 72 -0.65 -32.62 8.77
CA ASP A 72 -2.04 -32.35 8.35
C ASP A 72 -2.12 -31.44 7.11
N PHE A 73 -0.99 -30.97 6.59
CA PHE A 73 -0.87 -30.06 5.46
C PHE A 73 0.12 -30.62 4.42
N GLU A 74 0.07 -30.11 3.19
CA GLU A 74 1.20 -30.26 2.28
C GLU A 74 2.39 -29.51 2.89
N HIS A 75 3.52 -30.18 3.09
CA HIS A 75 4.64 -29.65 3.86
C HIS A 75 5.97 -29.78 3.11
N TYR A 76 6.71 -28.68 3.05
CA TYR A 76 8.07 -28.63 2.53
C TYR A 76 9.04 -28.31 3.66
N GLU A 77 9.92 -29.27 3.97
CA GLU A 77 10.89 -29.13 5.05
C GLU A 77 11.99 -28.13 4.68
N ALA A 78 12.21 -27.15 5.56
CA ALA A 78 13.27 -26.15 5.47
C ALA A 78 13.64 -25.65 6.87
N THR A 79 14.91 -25.77 7.26
CA THR A 79 15.34 -25.58 8.65
C THR A 79 16.01 -24.24 8.91
N THR A 80 16.63 -23.65 7.89
CA THR A 80 17.28 -22.35 7.97
C THR A 80 16.46 -21.27 7.27
N GLU A 81 16.74 -19.99 7.57
CA GLU A 81 16.07 -18.85 6.90
C GLU A 81 16.34 -18.85 5.39
N GLU A 82 17.57 -19.15 4.98
CA GLU A 82 17.97 -19.28 3.57
C GLU A 82 17.26 -20.45 2.86
N GLU A 83 17.14 -21.61 3.51
CA GLU A 83 16.38 -22.74 2.95
C GLU A 83 14.89 -22.42 2.80
N VAL A 84 14.31 -21.72 3.78
CA VAL A 84 12.89 -21.32 3.74
C VAL A 84 12.65 -20.35 2.59
N GLU A 85 13.51 -19.34 2.43
CA GLU A 85 13.44 -18.37 1.34
C GLU A 85 13.60 -19.04 -0.04
N ALA A 86 14.65 -19.86 -0.21
CA ALA A 86 14.89 -20.57 -1.46
C ALA A 86 13.74 -21.51 -1.82
N LYS A 87 13.16 -22.21 -0.84
CA LYS A 87 12.01 -23.09 -1.08
C LYS A 87 10.74 -22.29 -1.40
N LEU A 88 10.52 -21.16 -0.74
CA LEU A 88 9.40 -20.28 -1.03
C LEU A 88 9.45 -19.77 -2.47
N ASP A 89 10.62 -19.29 -2.91
CA ASP A 89 10.84 -18.79 -4.26
C ASP A 89 10.66 -19.88 -5.32
N GLU A 90 11.16 -21.10 -5.07
CA GLU A 90 10.98 -22.26 -5.94
C GLU A 90 9.49 -22.55 -6.17
N LEU A 91 8.70 -22.62 -5.09
CA LEU A 91 7.27 -22.97 -5.13
C LEU A 91 6.41 -21.86 -5.75
N LEU A 92 6.83 -20.59 -5.65
CA LEU A 92 6.19 -19.49 -6.36
C LEU A 92 6.54 -19.52 -7.86
N ALA A 93 7.81 -19.78 -8.19
CA ALA A 93 8.29 -19.78 -9.57
C ALA A 93 7.70 -20.92 -10.41
N ASP A 94 7.53 -22.11 -9.83
CA ASP A 94 6.91 -23.26 -10.50
C ASP A 94 5.37 -23.29 -10.41
N GLN A 95 4.77 -22.30 -9.72
CA GLN A 95 3.34 -22.14 -9.49
C GLN A 95 2.69 -23.26 -8.65
N THR A 96 3.48 -24.01 -7.86
CA THR A 96 2.95 -24.91 -6.83
C THR A 96 2.11 -24.14 -5.81
N ILE A 97 2.50 -22.92 -5.47
CA ILE A 97 1.69 -21.96 -4.72
C ILE A 97 1.47 -20.67 -5.53
N GLN A 98 0.30 -20.05 -5.36
CA GLN A 98 -0.07 -18.80 -6.06
C GLN A 98 0.04 -17.56 -5.16
N GLY A 99 0.57 -17.75 -3.96
CA GLY A 99 0.90 -16.70 -3.03
C GLY A 99 1.49 -17.24 -1.75
N SER A 100 2.02 -16.37 -0.90
CA SER A 100 2.60 -16.78 0.37
C SER A 100 2.44 -15.76 1.47
N VAL A 101 2.51 -16.25 2.70
CA VAL A 101 2.68 -15.47 3.92
C VAL A 101 3.97 -15.90 4.59
N THR A 102 4.88 -14.95 4.79
CA THR A 102 6.17 -15.18 5.44
C THR A 102 6.48 -14.12 6.49
N LEU A 103 7.39 -14.41 7.42
CA LEU A 103 7.80 -13.46 8.46
C LEU A 103 8.91 -12.52 7.98
N HIS A 104 9.63 -12.92 6.94
CA HIS A 104 10.68 -12.14 6.34
C HIS A 104 10.81 -12.50 4.86
N HIS A 105 11.03 -11.49 4.04
CA HIS A 105 11.39 -11.63 2.64
C HIS A 105 12.00 -10.29 2.16
N PRO A 106 13.20 -10.29 1.56
CA PRO A 106 13.79 -9.09 1.00
C PRO A 106 13.10 -8.71 -0.31
N PHE A 107 12.60 -7.48 -0.40
CA PHE A 107 12.06 -6.96 -1.67
C PHE A 107 13.11 -6.14 -2.43
N PRO A 108 13.20 -6.29 -3.76
CA PRO A 108 14.08 -5.44 -4.57
C PRO A 108 13.59 -3.99 -4.56
N VAL A 109 14.50 -3.06 -4.89
CA VAL A 109 14.12 -1.64 -5.12
C VAL A 109 13.11 -1.57 -6.26
N GLY A 110 12.06 -0.77 -6.09
CA GLY A 110 10.92 -0.71 -6.99
C GLY A 110 9.70 -1.47 -6.47
N VAL A 111 9.85 -2.25 -5.39
CA VAL A 111 8.77 -3.03 -4.77
C VAL A 111 8.56 -2.56 -3.33
N ALA A 112 7.28 -2.37 -2.99
CA ALA A 112 6.84 -2.14 -1.62
C ALA A 112 5.54 -2.88 -1.34
N THR A 113 5.28 -3.14 -0.07
CA THR A 113 4.13 -3.93 0.35
C THR A 113 2.92 -3.07 0.65
N VAL A 114 1.75 -3.52 0.18
CA VAL A 114 0.45 -2.90 0.45
C VAL A 114 -0.27 -3.66 1.54
N GLY A 115 -0.24 -3.15 2.77
CA GLY A 115 -0.91 -3.79 3.90
C GLY A 115 -2.41 -3.54 3.92
N ARG A 116 -3.14 -4.37 4.66
CA ARG A 116 -4.58 -4.22 4.86
C ARG A 116 -4.93 -4.24 6.34
N ILE A 117 -5.58 -3.17 6.79
CA ILE A 117 -6.03 -3.02 8.18
C ILE A 117 -7.55 -3.11 8.27
N VAL A 118 -8.05 -3.28 9.50
CA VAL A 118 -9.46 -3.10 9.84
C VAL A 118 -9.61 -1.77 10.56
N THR A 119 -10.44 -0.87 10.05
CA THR A 119 -10.59 0.46 10.62
C THR A 119 -11.31 0.39 11.98
N PRO A 120 -10.82 1.07 13.04
CA PRO A 120 -11.38 0.92 14.38
C PRO A 120 -12.83 1.37 14.52
N ALA A 121 -13.25 2.42 13.81
CA ALA A 121 -14.57 3.00 14.02
C ALA A 121 -15.69 2.22 13.32
N LEU A 122 -15.44 1.71 12.11
CA LEU A 122 -16.47 1.07 11.27
C LEU A 122 -16.18 -0.39 10.92
N GLY A 123 -15.03 -0.93 11.32
CA GLY A 123 -14.66 -2.32 11.02
C GLY A 123 -14.45 -2.58 9.53
N LYS A 124 -14.16 -1.54 8.74
CA LYS A 124 -13.99 -1.66 7.28
C LYS A 124 -12.55 -2.04 6.94
N PRO A 125 -12.32 -2.86 5.89
CA PRO A 125 -10.98 -3.02 5.36
C PRO A 125 -10.50 -1.68 4.76
N MET A 126 -9.23 -1.35 4.98
CA MET A 126 -8.55 -0.23 4.31
C MET A 126 -7.13 -0.65 3.95
N TYR A 127 -6.72 -0.34 2.73
CA TYR A 127 -5.41 -0.64 2.17
C TYR A 127 -4.46 0.50 2.47
N ILE A 128 -3.34 0.20 3.12
CA ILE A 128 -2.25 1.15 3.32
C ILE A 128 -1.31 0.98 2.14
N ALA A 129 -1.25 2.00 1.28
CA ALA A 129 -0.59 1.96 -0.03
C ALA A 129 0.90 1.58 0.01
N THR A 130 1.55 1.75 1.17
CA THR A 130 2.90 1.25 1.43
C THR A 130 3.09 1.01 2.92
N THR A 131 3.82 -0.05 3.27
CA THR A 131 4.08 -0.40 4.67
C THR A 131 5.54 -0.79 4.92
N THR A 132 6.17 -1.48 3.97
CA THR A 132 7.59 -1.84 3.98
C THR A 132 8.11 -1.85 2.54
N GLY A 133 9.40 -1.56 2.34
CA GLY A 133 10.03 -1.55 1.03
C GLY A 133 10.20 -0.15 0.43
N THR A 134 10.86 -0.10 -0.72
CA THR A 134 11.34 1.14 -1.34
C THR A 134 10.98 1.15 -2.82
N THR A 135 9.83 1.74 -3.15
CA THR A 135 9.34 1.86 -4.53
C THR A 135 10.13 2.90 -5.34
N ALA A 136 10.60 3.97 -4.68
CA ALA A 136 11.48 4.97 -5.25
C ALA A 136 12.30 5.66 -4.14
N THR A 137 13.39 6.34 -4.51
CA THR A 137 14.26 7.07 -3.58
C THR A 137 13.68 8.43 -3.17
N VAL A 138 12.85 9.03 -4.03
CA VAL A 138 12.16 10.29 -3.75
C VAL A 138 10.80 9.99 -3.12
N ARG A 139 10.52 10.60 -1.95
CA ARG A 139 9.30 10.35 -1.15
C ARG A 139 8.01 10.55 -1.95
N THR A 140 7.89 11.68 -2.64
CA THR A 140 6.69 12.03 -3.43
C THR A 140 6.51 11.11 -4.64
N GLU A 141 7.60 10.76 -5.33
CA GLU A 141 7.60 9.75 -6.40
C GLU A 141 7.13 8.39 -5.86
N ALA A 142 7.67 7.96 -4.73
CA ALA A 142 7.29 6.70 -4.09
C ALA A 142 5.80 6.70 -3.73
N MET A 143 5.26 7.79 -3.16
CA MET A 143 3.84 7.90 -2.83
C MET A 143 2.93 7.82 -4.07
N VAL A 144 3.32 8.40 -5.21
CA VAL A 144 2.59 8.25 -6.48
C VAL A 144 2.59 6.80 -6.95
N LEU A 145 3.74 6.14 -6.96
CA LEU A 145 3.84 4.73 -7.36
C LEU A 145 3.07 3.81 -6.39
N ASN A 146 3.13 4.11 -5.09
CA ASN A 146 2.40 3.38 -4.06
C ASN A 146 0.89 3.55 -4.19
N THR A 147 0.42 4.69 -4.71
CA THR A 147 -1.00 4.88 -5.03
C THR A 147 -1.47 3.85 -6.07
N ILE A 148 -0.67 3.64 -7.12
CA ILE A 148 -0.94 2.61 -8.13
C ILE A 148 -0.93 1.23 -7.48
N ASN A 149 0.07 0.92 -6.65
CA ASN A 149 0.16 -0.34 -5.92
C ASN A 149 -1.06 -0.59 -5.03
N GLY A 150 -1.54 0.43 -4.31
CA GLY A 150 -2.73 0.36 -3.47
C GLY A 150 -3.99 0.05 -4.28
N ILE A 151 -4.16 0.72 -5.43
CA ILE A 151 -5.26 0.44 -6.37
C ILE A 151 -5.17 -0.99 -6.91
N VAL A 152 -3.97 -1.45 -7.28
CA VAL A 152 -3.72 -2.82 -7.77
C VAL A 152 -4.15 -3.84 -6.72
N ALA A 153 -3.71 -3.67 -5.46
CA ALA A 153 -4.02 -4.60 -4.39
C ALA A 153 -5.53 -4.65 -4.09
N ALA A 154 -6.18 -3.48 -4.04
CA ALA A 154 -7.62 -3.38 -3.81
C ALA A 154 -8.43 -4.02 -4.95
N LYS A 155 -8.07 -3.75 -6.22
CA LYS A 155 -8.71 -4.35 -7.39
C LYS A 155 -8.51 -5.86 -7.45
N ALA A 156 -7.29 -6.34 -7.18
CA ALA A 156 -6.99 -7.77 -7.11
C ALA A 156 -7.77 -8.47 -5.99
N ALA A 157 -8.03 -7.78 -4.88
CA ALA A 157 -8.88 -8.28 -3.79
C ALA A 157 -10.40 -8.09 -4.03
N GLY A 158 -10.82 -7.62 -5.21
CA GLY A 158 -12.23 -7.52 -5.60
C GLY A 158 -12.90 -6.17 -5.41
N VAL A 159 -12.16 -5.12 -5.02
CA VAL A 159 -12.67 -3.74 -4.99
C VAL A 159 -12.54 -3.12 -6.38
N GLU A 160 -13.62 -3.11 -7.15
CA GLU A 160 -13.59 -2.72 -8.58
C GLU A 160 -13.11 -1.28 -8.83
N ASN A 161 -13.63 -0.32 -8.03
CA ASN A 161 -13.35 1.11 -8.19
C ASN A 161 -12.91 1.73 -6.84
N PRO A 162 -11.72 1.36 -6.33
CA PRO A 162 -11.29 1.74 -4.98
C PRO A 162 -11.11 3.26 -4.87
N THR A 163 -11.66 3.82 -3.80
CA THR A 163 -11.47 5.23 -3.46
C THR A 163 -10.06 5.47 -2.89
N VAL A 164 -9.44 6.58 -3.28
CA VAL A 164 -8.07 6.94 -2.91
C VAL A 164 -8.07 8.23 -2.10
N GLY A 165 -7.38 8.24 -0.97
CA GLY A 165 -7.10 9.45 -0.19
C GLY A 165 -5.66 9.50 0.28
N ILE A 166 -5.15 10.71 0.54
CA ILE A 166 -3.74 10.94 0.86
C ILE A 166 -3.64 11.39 2.30
N LEU A 167 -2.91 10.68 3.15
CA LEU A 167 -2.69 11.12 4.52
C LEU A 167 -1.91 12.44 4.52
N ASN A 168 -2.34 13.39 5.35
CA ASN A 168 -1.69 14.69 5.50
C ASN A 168 -0.30 14.58 6.16
N VAL A 169 0.69 14.20 5.37
CA VAL A 169 2.13 14.13 5.68
C VAL A 169 2.91 15.01 4.69
N ASP A 170 4.19 15.29 4.94
CA ASP A 170 4.97 16.11 4.01
C ASP A 170 5.00 15.50 2.60
N GLY A 171 4.87 16.34 1.58
CA GLY A 171 4.70 15.92 0.20
C GLY A 171 3.26 15.64 -0.21
N ALA A 172 2.28 15.60 0.70
CA ALA A 172 0.91 15.20 0.38
C ALA A 172 0.25 16.08 -0.69
N ASN A 173 0.41 17.41 -0.62
CA ASN A 173 -0.15 18.32 -1.62
C ASN A 173 0.54 18.15 -2.99
N THR A 174 1.85 17.95 -3.00
CA THR A 174 2.61 17.67 -4.22
C THR A 174 2.19 16.35 -4.87
N VAL A 175 1.96 15.31 -4.05
CA VAL A 175 1.45 14.01 -4.50
C VAL A 175 0.02 14.16 -5.03
N GLU A 176 -0.84 14.92 -4.36
CA GLU A 176 -2.20 15.18 -4.82
C GLU A 176 -2.20 15.81 -6.21
N ARG A 177 -1.41 16.87 -6.43
CA ARG A 177 -1.28 17.51 -7.75
C ARG A 177 -0.77 16.54 -8.82
N ALA A 178 0.25 15.75 -8.49
CA ALA A 178 0.79 14.75 -9.40
C ALA A 178 -0.24 13.69 -9.79
N LEU A 179 -1.02 13.18 -8.83
CA LEU A 179 -2.08 12.20 -9.08
C LEU A 179 -3.26 12.81 -9.84
N ARG A 180 -3.65 14.05 -9.55
CA ARG A 180 -4.69 14.77 -10.32
C ARG A 180 -4.28 14.92 -11.78
N LYS A 181 -3.04 15.32 -12.04
CA LYS A 181 -2.49 15.42 -13.41
C LYS A 181 -2.45 14.07 -14.11
N LEU A 182 -2.05 13.00 -13.41
CA LEU A 182 -2.08 11.64 -13.95
C LEU A 182 -3.51 11.20 -14.30
N ASN A 183 -4.50 11.58 -13.47
CA ASN A 183 -5.91 11.33 -13.73
C ASN A 183 -6.47 12.12 -14.91
N GLU A 184 -6.12 13.41 -15.02
CA GLU A 184 -6.46 14.26 -16.17
C GLU A 184 -5.87 13.73 -17.48
N ASN A 185 -4.68 13.12 -17.41
CA ASN A 185 -4.04 12.47 -18.56
C ASN A 185 -4.63 11.10 -18.93
N GLY A 186 -5.62 10.60 -18.18
CA GLY A 186 -6.41 9.42 -18.55
C GLY A 186 -6.20 8.16 -17.72
N TYR A 187 -5.46 8.20 -16.60
CA TYR A 187 -5.42 7.09 -15.65
C TYR A 187 -6.51 7.26 -14.57
N PRO A 188 -7.59 6.46 -14.57
CA PRO A 188 -8.74 6.71 -13.72
C PRO A 188 -8.41 6.51 -12.23
N ILE A 189 -8.45 7.59 -11.45
CA ILE A 189 -8.35 7.58 -10.00
C ILE A 189 -9.67 8.06 -9.41
N ASN A 190 -10.31 7.20 -8.61
CA ASN A 190 -11.49 7.56 -7.85
C ASN A 190 -11.06 8.25 -6.54
N PHE A 191 -10.96 9.58 -6.53
CA PHE A 191 -10.58 10.30 -5.32
C PHE A 191 -11.71 10.25 -4.28
N GLY A 192 -11.38 9.77 -3.08
CA GLY A 192 -12.26 9.88 -1.93
C GLY A 192 -12.15 11.25 -1.26
N GLU A 193 -13.03 11.48 -0.28
CA GLU A 193 -13.14 12.75 0.42
C GLU A 193 -13.10 12.57 1.94
N SER A 194 -12.47 13.53 2.63
CA SER A 194 -12.56 13.68 4.07
C SER A 194 -14.03 13.87 4.49
N GLN A 195 -14.41 13.28 5.62
CA GLN A 195 -15.77 13.38 6.15
C GLN A 195 -16.04 14.68 6.92
N ARG A 196 -15.12 15.65 6.87
CA ARG A 196 -15.30 16.98 7.45
C ARG A 196 -16.05 17.90 6.48
N SER A 197 -16.60 18.98 7.01
CA SER A 197 -17.39 19.95 6.23
C SER A 197 -16.60 20.62 5.09
N ASP A 198 -15.27 20.64 5.18
CA ASP A 198 -14.36 21.18 4.16
C ASP A 198 -13.95 20.16 3.08
N GLY A 199 -14.24 18.86 3.28
CA GLY A 199 -13.97 17.81 2.31
C GLY A 199 -12.48 17.65 1.92
N GLY A 200 -12.24 17.20 0.69
CA GLY A 200 -10.91 17.13 0.09
C GLY A 200 -10.24 15.75 0.16
N THR A 201 -9.27 15.53 -0.73
CA THR A 201 -8.56 14.26 -0.91
C THR A 201 -7.46 14.05 0.13
N VAL A 202 -6.94 15.14 0.72
CA VAL A 202 -5.97 15.09 1.82
C VAL A 202 -6.70 14.80 3.14
N LEU A 203 -6.42 13.64 3.71
CA LEU A 203 -7.09 13.05 4.85
C LEU A 203 -6.40 13.36 6.17
N ARG A 204 -7.18 13.40 7.24
CA ARG A 204 -6.69 13.56 8.63
C ARG A 204 -6.75 12.22 9.36
N GLY A 205 -6.15 12.18 10.56
CA GLY A 205 -6.19 10.98 11.41
C GLY A 205 -7.61 10.44 11.67
N ASN A 206 -8.61 11.31 11.81
CA ASN A 206 -10.00 10.88 12.01
C ASN A 206 -10.55 10.11 10.79
N ASP A 207 -10.19 10.52 9.58
CA ASP A 207 -10.61 9.85 8.34
C ASP A 207 -10.02 8.44 8.25
N VAL A 208 -8.78 8.27 8.72
CA VAL A 208 -8.12 6.97 8.83
C VAL A 208 -8.88 6.06 9.81
N LEU A 209 -9.30 6.59 10.97
CA LEU A 209 -10.06 5.82 11.96
C LEU A 209 -11.43 5.37 11.43
N MET A 210 -12.08 6.23 10.62
CA MET A 210 -13.38 5.94 10.01
C MET A 210 -13.27 5.00 8.81
N GLY A 211 -12.13 4.93 8.15
CA GLY A 211 -12.02 4.28 6.84
C GLY A 211 -12.80 5.05 5.79
N SER A 212 -12.53 6.36 5.68
CA SER A 212 -13.18 7.25 4.70
C SER A 212 -12.88 6.88 3.25
N VAL A 213 -11.82 6.10 3.01
CA VAL A 213 -11.37 5.64 1.69
C VAL A 213 -10.96 4.17 1.73
N ASP A 214 -10.90 3.54 0.57
CA ASP A 214 -10.42 2.17 0.42
C ASP A 214 -8.88 2.12 0.47
N VAL A 215 -8.20 3.05 -0.22
CA VAL A 215 -6.74 3.13 -0.32
C VAL A 215 -6.22 4.42 0.33
N LEU A 216 -5.43 4.27 1.39
CA LEU A 216 -4.73 5.37 2.06
C LEU A 216 -3.29 5.48 1.57
N VAL A 217 -2.98 6.59 0.91
CA VAL A 217 -1.63 6.92 0.43
C VAL A 217 -0.85 7.62 1.54
N THR A 218 0.34 7.12 1.84
CA THR A 218 1.27 7.70 2.80
C THR A 218 2.70 7.28 2.47
N ASP A 219 3.71 7.80 3.18
CA ASP A 219 5.08 7.32 3.05
C ASP A 219 5.30 5.99 3.79
N SER A 220 6.33 5.23 3.42
CA SER A 220 6.56 3.88 3.95
C SER A 220 6.75 3.84 5.47
N LEU A 221 7.36 4.86 6.09
CA LEU A 221 7.59 4.87 7.54
C LEU A 221 6.28 5.12 8.30
N THR A 222 5.50 6.10 7.85
CA THR A 222 4.17 6.37 8.42
C THR A 222 3.25 5.16 8.21
N GLY A 223 3.24 4.57 7.02
CA GLY A 223 2.48 3.35 6.74
C GLY A 223 2.85 2.19 7.65
N ASN A 224 4.14 1.97 7.91
CA ASN A 224 4.61 0.95 8.86
C ASN A 224 4.08 1.19 10.28
N ILE A 225 4.11 2.44 10.74
CA ILE A 225 3.58 2.83 12.06
C ILE A 225 2.08 2.56 12.13
N LEU A 226 1.32 2.92 11.09
CA LEU A 226 -0.12 2.70 11.06
C LEU A 226 -0.47 1.21 11.13
N MET A 227 0.22 0.35 10.37
CA MET A 227 0.02 -1.09 10.44
C MET A 227 0.20 -1.63 11.86
N LYS A 228 1.31 -1.27 12.52
CA LYS A 228 1.60 -1.70 13.90
C LYS A 228 0.59 -1.16 14.89
N LEU A 229 0.22 0.12 14.76
CA LEU A 229 -0.75 0.76 15.63
C LEU A 229 -2.11 0.06 15.53
N PHE A 230 -2.66 -0.09 14.32
CA PHE A 230 -3.96 -0.72 14.14
C PHE A 230 -3.95 -2.23 14.40
N GLY A 231 -2.82 -2.89 14.17
CA GLY A 231 -2.65 -4.31 14.46
C GLY A 231 -2.60 -4.61 15.95
N ALA A 232 -2.00 -3.75 16.77
CA ALA A 232 -1.66 -4.07 18.17
C ALA A 232 -2.28 -3.14 19.23
N TYR A 233 -3.10 -2.14 18.87
CA TYR A 233 -3.62 -1.17 19.88
C TYR A 233 -4.46 -1.81 20.99
N THR A 234 -5.13 -2.94 20.74
CA THR A 234 -5.94 -3.65 21.74
C THR A 234 -5.17 -4.68 22.57
N SER A 235 -3.95 -5.05 22.16
CA SER A 235 -3.09 -6.02 22.85
C SER A 235 -2.05 -5.36 23.77
N GLY A 236 -2.10 -4.03 23.91
CA GLY A 236 -1.08 -3.25 24.61
C GLY A 236 0.21 -3.06 23.81
N GLY A 237 0.18 -3.29 22.49
CA GLY A 237 1.34 -3.11 21.61
C GLY A 237 2.31 -4.29 21.55
N ASN A 238 2.06 -5.36 22.29
CA ASN A 238 3.01 -6.48 22.42
C ASN A 238 2.95 -7.49 21.27
N TYR A 239 1.80 -7.63 20.61
CA TYR A 239 1.60 -8.51 19.45
C TYR A 239 0.37 -8.08 18.66
N GLU A 240 0.31 -8.40 17.37
CA GLU A 240 -0.79 -7.96 16.51
C GLU A 240 -1.97 -8.93 16.57
N VAL A 241 -3.19 -8.40 16.65
CA VAL A 241 -4.45 -9.16 16.79
C VAL A 241 -5.50 -8.81 15.76
N SER A 242 -5.26 -7.81 14.90
CA SER A 242 -6.20 -7.33 13.89
C SER A 242 -5.48 -6.99 12.57
N GLY A 243 -6.17 -7.14 11.44
CA GLY A 243 -5.64 -6.85 10.10
C GLY A 243 -5.16 -8.09 9.34
N SER A 244 -4.54 -7.87 8.18
CA SER A 244 -4.13 -8.90 7.24
C SER A 244 -2.65 -8.80 6.85
N GLY A 245 -1.80 -8.30 7.75
CA GLY A 245 -0.37 -8.18 7.51
C GLY A 245 0.04 -7.11 6.49
N TYR A 246 1.32 -7.17 6.10
CA TYR A 246 2.11 -6.18 5.39
C TYR A 246 2.39 -6.65 3.95
N GLY A 247 1.36 -6.91 3.15
CA GLY A 247 1.54 -7.28 1.74
C GLY A 247 0.21 -7.57 1.05
N PRO A 248 0.22 -7.79 -0.27
CA PRO A 248 1.35 -8.29 -1.04
C PRO A 248 2.41 -7.23 -1.37
N GLY A 249 3.63 -7.67 -1.71
CA GLY A 249 4.64 -6.87 -2.39
C GLY A 249 4.21 -6.55 -3.82
N ILE A 250 4.24 -5.28 -4.21
CA ILE A 250 3.83 -4.82 -5.54
C ILE A 250 4.83 -3.80 -6.08
N GLY A 251 5.13 -3.92 -7.37
CA GLY A 251 5.94 -2.96 -8.13
C GLY A 251 5.79 -3.21 -9.63
N ASP A 252 6.28 -2.27 -10.43
CA ASP A 252 6.20 -2.35 -11.90
C ASP A 252 7.00 -3.55 -12.43
N GLY A 253 6.30 -4.56 -12.93
CA GLY A 253 6.89 -5.80 -13.44
C GLY A 253 7.19 -6.87 -12.38
N PHE A 254 6.94 -6.61 -11.10
CA PHE A 254 6.99 -7.62 -10.04
C PHE A 254 5.70 -8.46 -10.07
N LYS A 255 5.82 -9.79 -9.99
CA LYS A 255 4.70 -10.72 -10.26
C LYS A 255 4.30 -11.56 -9.07
N GLU A 256 5.20 -11.68 -8.11
CA GLU A 256 5.13 -12.62 -7.01
C GLU A 256 4.18 -12.10 -5.93
N ASN A 257 3.21 -12.93 -5.53
CA ASN A 257 2.26 -12.61 -4.46
C ASN A 257 2.86 -12.99 -3.10
N ILE A 258 3.66 -12.10 -2.53
CA ILE A 258 4.34 -12.33 -1.25
C ILE A 258 3.80 -11.37 -0.20
N CYS A 259 3.11 -11.91 0.79
CA CYS A 259 2.65 -11.18 1.97
C CYS A 259 3.62 -11.39 3.14
N ILE A 260 3.88 -10.32 3.90
CA ILE A 260 4.70 -10.40 5.12
C ILE A 260 3.85 -10.20 6.36
N VAL A 261 4.15 -10.93 7.42
CA VAL A 261 3.63 -10.69 8.78
C VAL A 261 4.78 -10.36 9.73
N SER A 262 4.48 -9.64 10.80
CA SER A 262 5.45 -9.39 11.87
C SER A 262 5.77 -10.70 12.59
N ARG A 263 6.98 -10.82 13.16
CA ARG A 263 7.31 -11.93 14.07
C ARG A 263 6.40 -11.96 15.31
N ALA A 264 5.81 -10.82 15.65
CA ALA A 264 4.84 -10.66 16.71
C ALA A 264 3.38 -10.67 16.21
N SER A 265 3.10 -11.14 14.99
CA SER A 265 1.72 -11.28 14.52
C SER A 265 1.05 -12.49 15.18
N GLY A 266 -0.12 -12.27 15.77
CA GLY A 266 -0.97 -13.32 16.31
C GLY A 266 -1.69 -14.11 15.22
N ALA A 267 -2.26 -15.26 15.61
CA ALA A 267 -2.96 -16.16 14.69
C ALA A 267 -4.06 -15.48 13.85
N PRO A 268 -4.88 -14.54 14.38
CA PRO A 268 -5.88 -13.83 13.58
C PRO A 268 -5.27 -13.02 12.43
N VAL A 269 -4.11 -12.40 12.64
CA VAL A 269 -3.43 -11.58 11.61
C VAL A 269 -2.81 -12.47 10.54
N ILE A 270 -2.21 -13.59 10.94
CA ILE A 270 -1.64 -14.57 10.00
C ILE A 270 -2.74 -15.18 9.14
N ALA A 271 -3.87 -15.59 9.75
CA ALA A 271 -5.03 -16.09 9.00
C ALA A 271 -5.60 -15.02 8.04
N GLY A 272 -5.71 -13.77 8.51
CA GLY A 272 -6.12 -12.65 7.67
C GLY A 272 -5.17 -12.37 6.50
N ALA A 273 -3.86 -12.55 6.69
CA ALA A 273 -2.86 -12.41 5.64
C ALA A 273 -2.93 -13.55 4.62
N LEU A 274 -3.20 -14.79 5.06
CA LEU A 274 -3.41 -15.93 4.16
C LEU A 274 -4.65 -15.72 3.30
N GLU A 275 -5.75 -15.26 3.89
CA GLU A 275 -6.98 -14.90 3.16
C GLU A 275 -6.72 -13.77 2.17
N TYR A 276 -5.97 -12.74 2.57
CA TYR A 276 -5.63 -11.65 1.67
C TYR A 276 -4.76 -12.12 0.50
N ALA A 277 -3.75 -12.96 0.75
CA ALA A 277 -2.92 -13.59 -0.29
C ALA A 277 -3.77 -14.42 -1.25
N TYR A 278 -4.76 -15.17 -0.75
CA TYR A 278 -5.73 -15.90 -1.56
C TYR A 278 -6.59 -14.98 -2.43
N GLU A 279 -7.14 -13.90 -1.86
CA GLU A 279 -8.00 -12.97 -2.59
C GLU A 279 -7.27 -12.34 -3.78
N VAL A 280 -6.05 -11.85 -3.56
CA VAL A 280 -5.25 -11.24 -4.64
C VAL A 280 -4.73 -12.27 -5.65
N ALA A 281 -4.48 -13.52 -5.23
CA ALA A 281 -4.19 -14.61 -6.16
C ALA A 281 -5.40 -14.90 -7.06
N LYS A 282 -6.61 -15.01 -6.45
CA LYS A 282 -7.87 -15.26 -7.16
C LYS A 282 -8.20 -14.13 -8.14
N GLY A 283 -7.90 -12.88 -7.80
CA GLY A 283 -8.09 -11.73 -8.69
C GLY A 283 -6.99 -11.51 -9.71
N GLY A 284 -5.94 -12.35 -9.74
CA GLY A 284 -4.86 -12.27 -10.71
C GLY A 284 -3.96 -11.04 -10.50
N LEU A 285 -3.36 -10.92 -9.31
CA LEU A 285 -2.51 -9.78 -8.91
C LEU A 285 -1.53 -9.33 -10.01
N ALA A 286 -0.80 -10.26 -10.64
CA ALA A 286 0.18 -9.93 -11.67
C ALA A 286 -0.45 -9.28 -12.91
N ASP A 287 -1.62 -9.76 -13.36
CA ASP A 287 -2.33 -9.22 -14.51
C ASP A 287 -2.97 -7.86 -14.20
N VAL A 288 -3.51 -7.70 -12.99
CA VAL A 288 -4.02 -6.42 -12.50
C VAL A 288 -2.89 -5.40 -12.42
N SER A 289 -1.78 -5.77 -11.79
CA SER A 289 -0.57 -4.92 -11.67
C SER A 289 -0.11 -4.43 -13.03
N LYS A 290 0.10 -5.38 -13.96
CA LYS A 290 0.51 -5.06 -15.33
C LYS A 290 -0.46 -4.08 -16.00
N ARG A 291 -1.77 -4.31 -15.90
CA ARG A 291 -2.80 -3.47 -16.52
C ARG A 291 -2.78 -2.05 -15.96
N GLU A 292 -2.75 -1.90 -14.64
CA GLU A 292 -2.76 -0.57 -14.00
C GLU A 292 -1.49 0.21 -14.30
N TYR A 293 -0.32 -0.44 -14.28
CA TYR A 293 0.94 0.21 -14.67
C TYR A 293 0.98 0.58 -16.15
N ASP A 294 0.46 -0.27 -17.04
CA ASP A 294 0.32 0.06 -18.46
C ASP A 294 -0.57 1.30 -18.63
N LEU A 295 -1.75 1.35 -17.98
CA LEU A 295 -2.64 2.52 -18.03
C LEU A 295 -1.97 3.78 -17.49
N ALA A 296 -1.28 3.70 -16.35
CA ALA A 296 -0.57 4.83 -15.76
C ALA A 296 0.56 5.34 -16.67
N LYS A 297 1.32 4.43 -17.31
CA LYS A 297 2.36 4.80 -18.29
C LYS A 297 1.76 5.49 -19.51
N HIS A 298 0.63 5.01 -20.03
CA HIS A 298 -0.08 5.68 -21.13
C HIS A 298 -0.58 7.08 -20.74
N ALA A 299 -0.87 7.30 -19.46
CA ALA A 299 -1.23 8.61 -18.90
C ALA A 299 -0.02 9.49 -18.51
N GLY A 300 1.20 9.09 -18.88
CA GLY A 300 2.40 9.89 -18.64
C GLY A 300 3.01 9.75 -17.24
N LEU A 301 2.93 8.57 -16.64
CA LEU A 301 3.56 8.29 -15.34
C LEU A 301 5.05 8.64 -15.32
N ASN A 302 5.80 8.40 -16.40
CA ASN A 302 7.24 8.67 -16.43
C ASN A 302 7.54 10.17 -16.31
N GLU A 303 6.79 11.00 -17.03
CA GLU A 303 6.89 12.46 -16.99
C GLU A 303 6.50 13.00 -15.60
N ILE A 304 5.49 12.41 -14.95
CA ILE A 304 5.14 12.73 -13.56
C ILE A 304 6.31 12.43 -12.64
N ARG A 305 6.92 11.24 -12.73
CA ARG A 305 8.06 10.84 -11.90
C ARG A 305 9.27 11.74 -12.09
N GLU A 306 9.57 12.12 -13.33
CA GLU A 306 10.64 13.06 -13.66
C GLU A 306 10.38 14.44 -13.04
N SER A 307 9.13 14.92 -13.07
CA SER A 307 8.75 16.22 -12.50
C SER A 307 8.86 16.29 -10.98
N LEU A 308 8.85 15.14 -10.30
CA LEU A 308 8.97 15.03 -8.85
C LEU A 308 10.42 14.92 -8.37
N GLN A 309 11.39 14.77 -9.29
CA GLN A 309 12.79 14.72 -8.90
C GLN A 309 13.23 16.05 -8.29
N PRO A 310 14.14 16.03 -7.30
CA PRO A 310 14.67 17.24 -6.71
C PRO A 310 15.22 18.17 -7.80
N LYS A 311 14.74 19.41 -7.83
CA LYS A 311 15.33 20.44 -8.69
C LYS A 311 16.72 20.78 -8.14
N ALA A 312 17.66 21.08 -9.03
CA ALA A 312 18.97 21.57 -8.62
C ALA A 312 18.77 22.79 -7.71
N PRO A 313 19.52 22.91 -6.59
CA PRO A 313 19.40 24.08 -5.73
C PRO A 313 19.66 25.32 -6.56
N ALA A 314 18.63 26.16 -6.69
CA ALA A 314 18.81 27.49 -7.22
C ALA A 314 19.81 28.22 -6.31
N ALA A 315 20.71 29.01 -6.90
CA ALA A 315 21.58 29.87 -6.10
C ALA A 315 20.72 30.64 -5.10
N GLU A 316 21.11 30.65 -3.83
CA GLU A 316 20.46 31.45 -2.79
C GLU A 316 20.61 32.93 -3.19
N GLU A 317 19.64 33.45 -3.94
CA GLU A 317 19.46 34.88 -4.11
C GLU A 317 18.90 35.42 -2.81
N GLU A 318 19.60 36.38 -2.22
CA GLU A 318 19.12 37.11 -1.05
C GLU A 318 17.93 37.99 -1.46
N VAL A 319 16.72 37.45 -1.33
CA VAL A 319 15.48 38.17 -1.64
C VAL A 319 15.16 39.12 -0.49
N LYS A 320 15.18 40.43 -0.76
CA LYS A 320 14.82 41.43 0.23
C LYS A 320 13.32 41.37 0.55
N MET A 321 12.99 41.16 1.82
CA MET A 321 11.61 41.21 2.31
C MET A 321 10.97 42.59 2.03
N PRO A 322 9.77 42.65 1.43
CA PRO A 322 9.03 43.89 1.22
C PRO A 322 8.64 44.60 2.52
N GLU A 323 8.10 45.82 2.39
CA GLU A 323 7.59 46.54 3.56
C GLU A 323 6.46 45.75 4.22
N LYS A 324 6.47 45.70 5.55
CA LYS A 324 5.56 44.82 6.31
C LYS A 324 4.11 45.27 6.15
N GLU A 325 3.25 44.34 5.73
CA GLU A 325 1.80 44.51 5.67
C GLU A 325 1.11 43.66 6.75
N ILE A 326 -0.14 44.01 7.08
CA ILE A 326 -0.97 43.17 7.94
C ILE A 326 -1.50 42.01 7.09
N VAL A 327 -1.11 40.79 7.45
CA VAL A 327 -1.58 39.57 6.79
C VAL A 327 -2.91 39.13 7.40
N THR A 328 -3.97 39.14 6.59
CA THR A 328 -5.35 38.84 7.01
C THR A 328 -5.98 37.69 6.20
N ALA A 329 -5.36 37.32 5.09
CA ALA A 329 -5.76 36.22 4.23
C ALA A 329 -4.72 35.09 4.23
N GLN A 330 -5.14 33.89 3.83
CA GLN A 330 -4.31 32.69 3.80
C GLN A 330 -4.49 31.92 2.50
N ILE A 331 -3.37 31.47 1.92
CA ILE A 331 -3.30 30.57 0.78
C ILE A 331 -2.99 29.17 1.32
N ASN A 332 -3.88 28.21 1.06
CA ASN A 332 -3.77 26.82 1.50
C ASN A 332 -3.25 25.92 0.35
N GLY A 333 -2.88 24.67 0.67
CA GLY A 333 -2.46 23.68 -0.33
C GLY A 333 -0.99 23.76 -0.74
N ILE A 334 -0.19 24.56 -0.02
CA ILE A 334 1.26 24.67 -0.21
C ILE A 334 1.92 23.58 0.62
N ASP A 335 2.94 22.92 0.05
CA ASP A 335 3.71 21.91 0.78
C ASP A 335 4.68 22.56 1.77
N VAL A 336 4.97 21.88 2.88
CA VAL A 336 5.89 22.39 3.89
C VAL A 336 7.29 22.62 3.32
N LEU A 337 7.69 21.78 2.35
CA LEU A 337 8.99 21.86 1.69
C LEU A 337 9.09 23.04 0.71
N ASP A 338 7.96 23.51 0.19
CA ASP A 338 7.87 24.61 -0.77
C ASP A 338 7.56 25.96 -0.09
N LEU A 339 7.26 25.95 1.21
CA LEU A 339 6.68 27.09 1.92
C LEU A 339 7.57 28.33 1.89
N GLU A 340 8.87 28.17 2.13
CA GLU A 340 9.81 29.30 2.11
C GLU A 340 10.02 29.86 0.71
N GLU A 341 10.09 28.99 -0.30
CA GLU A 341 10.28 29.41 -1.69
C GLU A 341 9.01 30.08 -2.25
N ALA A 342 7.82 29.65 -1.82
CA ALA A 342 6.56 30.32 -2.13
C ALA A 342 6.52 31.75 -1.54
N VAL A 343 6.95 31.92 -0.29
CA VAL A 343 7.06 33.25 0.35
C VAL A 343 8.08 34.12 -0.39
N LYS A 344 9.28 33.59 -0.69
CA LYS A 344 10.31 34.31 -1.44
C LYS A 344 9.85 34.68 -2.85
N ALA A 345 9.07 33.84 -3.52
CA ALA A 345 8.51 34.16 -4.84
C ALA A 345 7.59 35.39 -4.78
N LEU A 346 6.77 35.52 -3.73
CA LEU A 346 5.94 36.71 -3.51
C LEU A 346 6.78 37.94 -3.19
N TRP A 347 7.84 37.78 -2.38
CA TRP A 347 8.76 38.87 -2.06
C TRP A 347 9.46 39.42 -3.31
N LYS A 348 9.85 38.55 -4.26
CA LYS A 348 10.43 38.97 -5.55
C LYS A 348 9.48 39.84 -6.38
N GLU A 349 8.17 39.64 -6.22
CA GLU A 349 7.11 40.44 -6.86
C GLU A 349 6.66 41.65 -6.02
N GLY A 350 7.38 41.93 -4.92
CA GLY A 350 7.14 43.08 -4.04
C GLY A 350 5.96 42.90 -3.09
N ILE A 351 5.45 41.68 -2.91
CA ILE A 351 4.30 41.39 -2.05
C ILE A 351 4.77 40.88 -0.69
N TYR A 352 4.33 41.52 0.39
CA TYR A 352 4.61 41.02 1.74
C TYR A 352 3.84 39.72 2.00
N ALA A 353 4.58 38.69 2.41
CA ALA A 353 4.02 37.39 2.76
C ALA A 353 4.78 36.79 3.94
N GLU A 354 4.08 36.03 4.78
CA GLU A 354 4.65 35.27 5.89
C GLU A 354 4.29 33.78 5.74
N SER A 355 5.14 32.89 6.23
CA SER A 355 4.81 31.46 6.36
C SER A 355 4.04 31.20 7.65
N GLY A 356 3.11 30.24 7.62
CA GLY A 356 2.32 29.87 8.79
C GLY A 356 1.89 28.40 8.76
N MET A 357 1.28 27.97 9.87
CA MET A 357 0.68 26.64 10.01
C MET A 357 -0.81 26.79 10.34
N GLY A 358 -1.66 26.46 9.38
CA GLY A 358 -3.11 26.45 9.53
C GLY A 358 -3.63 25.13 10.10
N CYS A 359 -4.93 25.06 10.36
CA CYS A 359 -5.58 23.85 10.89
C CYS A 359 -5.57 22.64 9.94
N ALA A 360 -5.20 22.85 8.67
CA ALA A 360 -5.16 21.82 7.63
C ALA A 360 -3.74 21.56 7.09
N GLY A 361 -2.73 22.34 7.52
CA GLY A 361 -1.39 22.23 6.97
C GLY A 361 -0.68 23.58 6.82
N PRO A 362 0.48 23.60 6.14
CA PRO A 362 1.22 24.81 5.82
C PRO A 362 0.38 25.81 5.02
N ILE A 363 0.53 27.10 5.34
CA ILE A 363 -0.18 28.20 4.68
C ILE A 363 0.77 29.37 4.41
N VAL A 364 0.51 30.11 3.33
CA VAL A 364 1.13 31.42 3.09
C VAL A 364 0.14 32.51 3.47
N LEU A 365 0.57 33.42 4.35
CA LEU A 365 -0.22 34.53 4.86
C LEU A 365 0.09 35.79 4.05
N VAL A 366 -0.95 36.46 3.57
CA VAL A 366 -0.88 37.69 2.75
C VAL A 366 -1.96 38.68 3.20
N SER A 367 -1.87 39.94 2.78
CA SER A 367 -2.97 40.90 2.98
C SER A 367 -4.16 40.57 2.05
N ASP A 368 -5.38 40.89 2.48
CA ASP A 368 -6.59 40.67 1.66
C ASP A 368 -6.47 41.30 0.26
N ALA A 369 -5.84 42.47 0.17
CA ALA A 369 -5.64 43.19 -1.09
C ALA A 369 -4.74 42.44 -2.08
N ASN A 370 -3.87 41.56 -1.58
CA ASN A 370 -2.90 40.81 -2.38
C ASN A 370 -3.27 39.34 -2.57
N LEU A 371 -4.42 38.86 -2.05
CA LEU A 371 -4.77 37.44 -2.07
C LEU A 371 -4.82 36.85 -3.50
N ASP A 372 -5.58 37.47 -4.40
CA ASP A 372 -5.76 36.96 -5.77
C ASP A 372 -4.43 36.94 -6.52
N LYS A 373 -3.71 38.06 -6.51
CA LYS A 373 -2.39 38.19 -7.16
C LYS A 373 -1.38 37.20 -6.61
N SER A 374 -1.34 37.04 -5.28
CA SER A 374 -0.45 36.08 -4.62
C SER A 374 -0.78 34.64 -5.02
N THR A 375 -2.07 34.30 -5.09
CA THR A 375 -2.52 32.97 -5.50
C THR A 375 -2.09 32.66 -6.93
N ASP A 376 -2.23 33.61 -7.85
CA ASP A 376 -1.79 33.46 -9.24
C ASP A 376 -0.28 33.26 -9.33
N ILE A 377 0.53 34.05 -8.61
CA ILE A 377 2.00 33.92 -8.59
C ILE A 377 2.40 32.54 -8.06
N VAL A 378 1.85 32.12 -6.92
CA VAL A 378 2.17 30.84 -6.28
C VAL A 378 1.82 29.68 -7.21
N LYS A 379 0.69 29.78 -7.93
CA LYS A 379 0.27 28.81 -8.94
C LYS A 379 1.18 28.79 -10.17
N GLU A 380 1.54 29.96 -10.71
CA GLU A 380 2.46 30.08 -11.85
C GLU A 380 3.86 29.51 -11.55
N LYS A 381 4.31 29.63 -10.30
CA LYS A 381 5.58 29.04 -9.84
C LYS A 381 5.46 27.53 -9.55
N GLY A 382 4.26 26.97 -9.59
CA GLY A 382 3.99 25.53 -9.44
C GLY A 382 3.90 25.04 -7.99
N PHE A 383 3.66 25.93 -7.04
CA PHE A 383 3.49 25.58 -5.63
C PHE A 383 2.05 25.21 -5.25
N LEU A 384 1.08 25.47 -6.14
CA LEU A 384 -0.35 25.26 -5.94
C LEU A 384 -1.03 24.56 -7.13
#